data_AF-A0A8C9BA62-F1
#
_entry.id   AF-A0A8C9BA62-F1
#
_cell.length_a   1.000
_cell.length_b   1.000
_cell.length_c   1.000
_cell.angle_alpha   90.00
_cell.angle_beta   90.00
_cell.angle_gamma   90.00
#
_symmetry.space_group_name_H-M   'P 1'
#
loop_
_entity.id
_entity.type
_entity.pdbx_description
1 polymer ?
#
loop_
_entity_poly.entity_id
_entity_poly.type
_entity_poly.pdbx_seq_one_letter_code
_entity_poly.pdbx_strand_id
1 'polypeptide(L)'
;MLDSASEEEFSEEKTTEEISQLSYLQLSSLALSGDTAYSEKTSTGFLEKTGYPDSVYIMAANIFQGIRFEKSPEKVLIKYGNEPLPSSTESEDESFQRLSYELAFSALKFQDILETILIDSYIFPSTIIPDHLNSLIIVMLYDFQDRKFQARLLSDNEESIAEVLEVENLLNSFKTKLAAALARCRIKHDALSIYHILPETVRNQELRASTLPLYAWINTCKISPEEVYHSLKKKGYNKVKSVLHIDNKVFAVDQHCYDVLIFPSHLKSDLLNIDLFKDYKLVFQDKSRSLAVHSVKALLNMDDDILMVNTGSWYTVAHMSVLTNNNTSKIFVCGVQSHAKDPDLKNLFTKMGCKNIEILHETFINLESKDHRLQKVKVILLLPRCSGLGVSNPVEFILNEHEDTGLLKDFFQGGPSEDKLHVLAQQQYEQLTHAMKFTRAQAVVYCTYSVYPEENEAVVKKALEFQDHGTKVQSYSGTYLRQCL
;
A
#
# COMPACT_ATOMS: atom_id res chain seq x y z
N MET A 1 21.41 45.68 -7.48
CA MET A 1 21.88 44.58 -8.34
C MET A 1 23.16 44.04 -7.73
N LEU A 2 23.04 42.98 -6.95
CA LEU A 2 24.03 41.93 -6.68
C LEU A 2 23.31 40.88 -5.81
N ASP A 3 23.59 39.62 -6.11
CA ASP A 3 22.81 38.40 -5.88
C ASP A 3 22.59 37.98 -4.41
N SER A 4 21.47 37.28 -4.18
CA SER A 4 21.21 36.46 -2.97
C SER A 4 20.42 35.19 -3.32
N ALA A 5 20.85 34.45 -4.33
CA ALA A 5 20.18 33.24 -4.83
C ALA A 5 21.06 31.97 -4.74
N SER A 6 22.00 31.90 -3.79
CA SER A 6 22.97 30.79 -3.71
C SER A 6 23.07 30.09 -2.34
N GLU A 7 22.15 30.36 -1.41
CA GLU A 7 22.16 29.70 -0.07
C GLU A 7 21.09 28.61 0.11
N GLU A 8 20.06 28.54 -0.74
CA GLU A 8 19.01 27.49 -0.62
C GLU A 8 19.44 26.15 -1.27
N GLU A 9 20.07 26.17 -2.44
CA GLU A 9 20.56 24.95 -3.14
C GLU A 9 21.65 24.19 -2.35
N PHE A 10 22.55 24.90 -1.66
CA PHE A 10 23.61 24.28 -0.86
C PHE A 10 23.11 23.65 0.45
N SER A 11 21.89 23.99 0.89
CA SER A 11 21.30 23.44 2.12
C SER A 11 20.53 22.14 1.88
N GLU A 12 19.89 22.01 0.70
CA GLU A 12 19.15 20.81 0.28
C GLU A 12 20.07 19.67 -0.16
N GLU A 13 21.16 19.95 -0.87
CA GLU A 13 22.17 18.94 -1.24
C GLU A 13 22.86 18.37 0.01
N LYS A 14 23.11 19.21 1.02
CA LYS A 14 23.77 18.77 2.26
C LYS A 14 22.85 17.95 3.15
N THR A 15 21.55 18.26 3.19
CA THR A 15 20.56 17.45 3.92
C THR A 15 20.25 16.13 3.23
N THR A 16 20.23 16.10 1.89
CA THR A 16 20.08 14.84 1.14
C THR A 16 21.31 13.96 1.26
N GLU A 17 22.54 14.50 1.22
CA GLU A 17 23.77 13.75 1.50
C GLU A 17 23.81 13.22 2.94
N GLU A 18 23.38 14.00 3.94
CA GLU A 18 23.33 13.55 5.34
C GLU A 18 22.29 12.44 5.55
N ILE A 19 21.12 12.51 4.89
CA ILE A 19 20.10 11.44 4.91
C ILE A 19 20.61 10.20 4.16
N SER A 20 21.33 10.37 3.05
CA SER A 20 21.99 9.28 2.32
C SER A 20 23.12 8.64 3.12
N GLN A 21 23.90 9.41 3.88
CA GLN A 21 24.95 8.88 4.75
C GLN A 21 24.38 8.16 5.98
N LEU A 22 23.31 8.69 6.59
CA LEU A 22 22.61 8.04 7.71
C LEU A 22 21.92 6.73 7.28
N SER A 23 21.32 6.70 6.09
CA SER A 23 20.75 5.47 5.51
C SER A 23 21.82 4.46 5.08
N TYR A 24 22.99 4.92 4.61
CA TYR A 24 24.15 4.08 4.36
C TYR A 24 24.72 3.47 5.65
N LEU A 25 24.76 4.25 6.74
CA LEU A 25 25.13 3.75 8.07
C LEU A 25 24.11 2.72 8.60
N GLN A 26 22.82 2.91 8.33
CA GLN A 26 21.76 1.98 8.73
C GLN A 26 21.85 0.65 7.98
N LEU A 27 22.13 0.67 6.67
CA LEU A 27 22.43 -0.52 5.87
C LEU A 27 23.74 -1.19 6.30
N SER A 28 24.77 -0.40 6.64
CA SER A 28 26.01 -0.96 7.17
C SER A 28 25.80 -1.61 8.54
N SER A 29 24.93 -1.09 9.41
CA SER A 29 24.60 -1.73 10.69
C SER A 29 23.78 -3.03 10.54
N LEU A 30 22.92 -3.11 9.52
CA LEU A 30 22.14 -4.31 9.18
C LEU A 30 22.97 -5.35 8.41
N ALA A 31 24.03 -4.93 7.71
CA ALA A 31 24.93 -5.80 6.95
C ALA A 31 26.20 -6.21 7.74
N LEU A 32 26.67 -5.39 8.69
CA LEU A 32 27.90 -5.61 9.49
C LEU A 32 27.65 -6.34 10.82
N SER A 33 26.41 -6.73 11.15
CA SER A 33 26.17 -7.61 12.30
C SER A 33 26.58 -9.07 12.05
N GLY A 34 27.25 -9.36 10.93
CA GLY A 34 28.00 -10.59 10.70
C GLY A 34 29.45 -10.42 11.16
N ASP A 35 29.80 -11.12 12.23
CA ASP A 35 31.15 -11.31 12.78
C ASP A 35 31.86 -10.09 13.40
N THR A 36 31.63 -9.88 14.70
CA THR A 36 32.74 -9.61 15.63
C THR A 36 32.53 -10.37 16.94
N ALA A 37 33.41 -11.34 17.20
CA ALA A 37 33.47 -12.05 18.47
C ALA A 37 34.17 -11.17 19.51
N TYR A 38 33.43 -10.67 20.51
CA TYR A 38 33.96 -10.40 21.84
C TYR A 38 32.94 -10.78 22.90
N SER A 39 33.44 -11.53 23.88
CA SER A 39 32.72 -12.11 25.01
C SER A 39 32.09 -11.04 25.91
N GLU A 40 30.77 -11.09 26.12
CA GLU A 40 30.15 -11.15 27.45
C GLU A 40 28.61 -11.27 27.36
N LYS A 41 28.04 -12.00 28.32
CA LYS A 41 26.66 -12.49 28.34
C LYS A 41 25.63 -11.37 28.54
N THR A 42 24.77 -11.15 27.56
CA THR A 42 23.40 -10.66 27.78
C THR A 42 22.50 -11.15 26.64
N SER A 43 21.47 -11.91 27.00
CA SER A 43 20.50 -12.52 26.10
C SER A 43 19.48 -11.50 25.58
N THR A 44 19.65 -11.06 24.35
CA THR A 44 18.58 -10.47 23.52
C THR A 44 18.40 -11.39 22.32
N GLY A 45 17.38 -12.24 22.37
CA GLY A 45 17.10 -13.23 21.34
C GLY A 45 16.67 -12.57 20.03
N PHE A 46 17.42 -12.85 18.96
CA PHE A 46 16.94 -12.64 17.59
C PHE A 46 15.78 -13.61 17.34
N LEU A 47 14.64 -13.11 16.85
CA LEU A 47 13.52 -13.95 16.43
C LEU A 47 13.95 -14.72 15.17
N GLU A 48 14.26 -16.02 15.28
CA GLU A 48 14.45 -16.87 14.11
C GLU A 48 13.13 -16.99 13.35
N LYS A 49 13.13 -16.77 12.01
CA LYS A 49 11.92 -16.93 11.19
C LYS A 49 11.53 -18.41 11.14
N THR A 50 10.36 -18.73 11.68
CA THR A 50 9.88 -20.11 11.88
C THR A 50 9.22 -20.74 10.65
N GLY A 51 8.96 -19.95 9.59
CA GLY A 51 8.20 -20.35 8.40
C GLY A 51 6.73 -19.92 8.50
N TYR A 52 5.95 -20.20 7.46
CA TYR A 52 4.53 -19.84 7.39
C TYR A 52 3.62 -21.07 7.53
N PRO A 53 2.35 -20.89 7.96
CA PRO A 53 1.33 -21.92 7.90
C PRO A 53 1.09 -22.41 6.46
N ASP A 54 0.67 -23.67 6.32
CA ASP A 54 0.40 -24.28 5.00
C ASP A 54 -0.64 -23.48 4.19
N SER A 55 -1.69 -23.00 4.84
CA SER A 55 -2.73 -22.17 4.21
C SER A 55 -2.20 -20.86 3.62
N VAL A 56 -1.19 -20.26 4.26
CA VAL A 56 -0.55 -19.01 3.78
C VAL A 56 0.25 -19.29 2.52
N TYR A 57 0.98 -20.41 2.45
CA TYR A 57 1.69 -20.80 1.23
C TYR A 57 0.75 -21.03 0.06
N ILE A 58 -0.38 -21.72 0.27
CA ILE A 58 -1.38 -21.95 -0.77
C ILE A 58 -1.96 -20.64 -1.28
N MET A 59 -2.40 -19.75 -0.38
CA MET A 59 -2.96 -18.46 -0.78
C MET A 59 -1.91 -17.59 -1.49
N ALA A 60 -0.69 -17.53 -0.96
CA ALA A 60 0.41 -16.80 -1.59
C ALA A 60 0.78 -17.35 -2.98
N ALA A 61 0.74 -18.68 -3.17
CA ALA A 61 0.96 -19.31 -4.47
C ALA A 61 -0.12 -18.94 -5.48
N ASN A 62 -1.38 -18.90 -5.07
CA ASN A 62 -2.51 -18.47 -5.91
C ASN A 62 -2.42 -16.99 -6.28
N ILE A 63 -2.07 -16.12 -5.32
CA ILE A 63 -1.83 -14.69 -5.58
C ILE A 63 -0.66 -14.53 -6.56
N PHE A 64 0.47 -15.19 -6.30
CA PHE A 64 1.66 -15.18 -7.15
C PHE A 64 1.31 -15.63 -8.58
N GLN A 65 0.53 -16.70 -8.74
CA GLN A 65 0.07 -17.19 -10.05
C GLN A 65 -0.69 -16.14 -10.84
N GLY A 66 -1.53 -15.33 -10.19
CA GLY A 66 -2.30 -14.26 -10.83
C GLY A 66 -1.46 -13.05 -11.24
N ILE A 67 -0.40 -12.74 -10.47
CA ILE A 67 0.41 -11.52 -10.67
C ILE A 67 1.76 -11.77 -11.36
N ARG A 68 2.17 -13.03 -11.54
CA ARG A 68 3.48 -13.41 -12.13
C ARG A 68 3.68 -12.86 -13.53
N PHE A 69 4.95 -12.79 -13.93
CA PHE A 69 5.30 -12.45 -15.29
C PHE A 69 5.21 -13.66 -16.22
N GLU A 70 4.30 -13.57 -17.18
CA GLU A 70 4.34 -14.44 -18.35
C GLU A 70 5.46 -13.98 -19.28
N LYS A 71 6.54 -14.76 -19.32
CA LYS A 71 7.67 -14.50 -20.21
C LYS A 71 7.28 -14.89 -21.64
N SER A 72 7.88 -14.21 -22.63
CA SER A 72 7.77 -14.65 -24.03
C SER A 72 8.24 -16.10 -24.16
N PRO A 73 7.68 -16.90 -25.09
CA PRO A 73 7.96 -18.34 -25.18
C PRO A 73 9.45 -18.70 -25.24
N GLU A 74 10.28 -17.80 -25.78
CA GLU A 74 11.73 -17.95 -25.92
C GLU A 74 12.52 -17.73 -24.61
N LYS A 75 11.91 -17.09 -23.61
CA LYS A 75 12.53 -16.75 -22.31
C LYS A 75 11.93 -17.54 -21.13
N VAL A 76 10.97 -18.44 -21.38
CA VAL A 76 10.35 -19.27 -20.35
C VAL A 76 11.34 -20.32 -19.87
N LEU A 77 11.77 -20.21 -18.61
CA LEU A 77 12.62 -21.21 -17.95
C LEU A 77 11.79 -22.31 -17.28
N ILE A 78 10.65 -21.94 -16.70
CA ILE A 78 9.74 -22.81 -15.97
C ILE A 78 8.32 -22.57 -16.49
N LYS A 79 7.61 -23.66 -16.81
CA LYS A 79 6.19 -23.60 -17.16
C LYS A 79 5.37 -23.58 -15.89
N TYR A 80 4.30 -22.83 -15.86
CA TYR A 80 3.42 -22.83 -14.71
C TYR A 80 2.02 -23.28 -15.11
N GLY A 81 1.34 -23.98 -14.21
CA GLY A 81 -0.04 -24.38 -14.41
C GLY A 81 -0.99 -23.18 -14.48
N ASN A 82 -2.17 -23.43 -15.06
CA ASN A 82 -3.27 -22.46 -15.18
C ASN A 82 -4.33 -22.63 -14.09
N GLU A 83 -4.29 -23.74 -13.36
CA GLU A 83 -5.26 -24.06 -12.31
C GLU A 83 -4.73 -23.55 -10.96
N PRO A 84 -5.56 -22.82 -10.18
CA PRO A 84 -5.21 -22.44 -8.82
C PRO A 84 -5.27 -23.64 -7.88
N LEU A 85 -4.47 -23.59 -6.82
CA LEU A 85 -4.44 -24.63 -5.79
C LEU A 85 -5.70 -24.56 -4.91
N PRO A 86 -6.19 -25.71 -4.41
CA PRO A 86 -7.36 -25.74 -3.53
C PRO A 86 -7.07 -24.98 -2.23
N SER A 87 -7.76 -23.86 -2.00
CA SER A 87 -7.70 -23.11 -0.75
C SER A 87 -8.94 -23.41 0.09
N SER A 88 -8.77 -23.84 1.35
CA SER A 88 -9.85 -23.82 2.33
C SER A 88 -10.34 -22.38 2.51
N THR A 89 -11.67 -22.19 2.51
CA THR A 89 -12.45 -20.93 2.64
C THR A 89 -11.69 -19.66 2.98
N GLU A 90 -11.98 -18.57 2.25
CA GLU A 90 -11.58 -17.19 2.55
C GLU A 90 -11.66 -16.92 4.06
N SER A 91 -10.51 -16.99 4.73
CA SER A 91 -10.43 -16.57 6.12
C SER A 91 -10.57 -15.06 6.13
N GLU A 92 -11.52 -14.55 6.92
CA GLU A 92 -11.68 -13.11 7.20
C GLU A 92 -10.53 -12.53 8.04
N ASP A 93 -9.54 -13.34 8.42
CA ASP A 93 -8.40 -12.87 9.18
C ASP A 93 -7.48 -11.98 8.32
N GLU A 94 -7.53 -10.67 8.59
CA GLU A 94 -6.65 -9.66 7.98
C GLU A 94 -5.17 -10.02 8.11
N SER A 95 -4.76 -10.68 9.21
CA SER A 95 -3.37 -11.11 9.40
C SER A 95 -2.97 -12.19 8.40
N PHE A 96 -3.83 -13.18 8.20
CA PHE A 96 -3.64 -14.24 7.22
C PHE A 96 -3.52 -13.70 5.79
N GLN A 97 -4.44 -12.79 5.41
CA GLN A 97 -4.42 -12.16 4.10
C GLN A 97 -3.14 -11.33 3.91
N ARG A 98 -2.77 -10.51 4.91
CA ARG A 98 -1.54 -9.70 4.85
C ARG A 98 -0.30 -10.57 4.63
N LEU A 99 -0.12 -11.62 5.43
CA LEU A 99 1.02 -12.53 5.29
C LEU A 99 1.06 -13.18 3.90
N SER A 100 -0.09 -13.57 3.37
CA SER A 100 -0.21 -14.19 2.04
C SER A 100 0.20 -13.23 0.92
N TYR A 101 -0.27 -11.99 0.95
CA TYR A 101 0.12 -10.94 -0.02
C TYR A 101 1.60 -10.56 0.10
N GLU A 102 2.11 -10.36 1.33
CA GLU A 102 3.51 -10.03 1.57
C GLU A 102 4.44 -11.13 1.05
N LEU A 103 4.11 -12.39 1.30
CA LEU A 103 4.88 -13.53 0.85
C LEU A 103 4.84 -13.66 -0.69
N ALA A 104 3.66 -13.56 -1.30
CA ALA A 104 3.50 -13.61 -2.76
C ALA A 104 4.26 -12.48 -3.46
N PHE A 105 4.14 -11.25 -2.96
CA PHE A 105 4.81 -10.09 -3.54
C PHE A 105 6.33 -10.15 -3.34
N SER A 106 6.79 -10.66 -2.19
CA SER A 106 8.20 -10.90 -1.95
C SER A 106 8.74 -11.95 -2.92
N ALA A 107 8.06 -13.07 -3.12
CA ALA A 107 8.46 -14.06 -4.11
C ALA A 107 8.46 -13.50 -5.56
N LEU A 108 7.46 -12.68 -5.92
CA LEU A 108 7.38 -12.02 -7.23
C LEU A 108 8.63 -11.20 -7.52
N LYS A 109 9.11 -10.44 -6.53
CA LYS A 109 10.31 -9.60 -6.68
C LYS A 109 11.55 -10.40 -7.08
N PHE A 110 11.65 -11.64 -6.60
CA PHE A 110 12.78 -12.52 -6.86
C PHE A 110 12.48 -13.57 -7.93
N GLN A 111 11.37 -13.51 -8.67
CA GLN A 111 10.94 -14.54 -9.62
C GLN A 111 12.08 -15.03 -10.52
N ASP A 112 12.77 -14.12 -11.24
CA ASP A 112 13.85 -14.48 -12.16
C ASP A 112 15.03 -15.19 -11.48
N ILE A 113 15.37 -14.76 -10.28
CA ILE A 113 16.47 -15.31 -9.50
C ILE A 113 16.09 -16.70 -8.96
N LEU A 114 14.88 -16.84 -8.44
CA LEU A 114 14.34 -18.11 -7.93
C LEU A 114 14.21 -19.15 -9.05
N GLU A 115 13.71 -18.76 -10.22
CA GLU A 115 13.68 -19.63 -11.39
C GLU A 115 15.09 -20.08 -11.80
N THR A 116 16.05 -19.16 -11.82
CA THR A 116 17.46 -19.48 -12.12
C THR A 116 18.06 -20.46 -11.13
N ILE A 117 17.79 -20.28 -9.83
CA ILE A 117 18.24 -21.19 -8.76
C ILE A 117 17.63 -22.58 -8.94
N LEU A 118 16.34 -22.68 -9.26
CA LEU A 118 15.67 -23.97 -9.47
C LEU A 118 16.28 -24.73 -10.67
N ILE A 119 16.55 -24.04 -11.78
CA ILE A 119 17.18 -24.65 -12.96
C ILE A 119 18.63 -25.08 -12.65
N ASP A 120 19.44 -24.21 -12.05
CA ASP A 120 20.85 -24.48 -11.74
C ASP A 120 21.03 -25.51 -10.60
N SER A 121 20.01 -25.72 -9.76
CA SER A 121 19.97 -26.80 -8.77
C SER A 121 19.61 -28.18 -9.38
N TYR A 122 19.27 -28.21 -10.67
CA TYR A 122 18.81 -29.39 -11.40
C TYR A 122 17.52 -30.03 -10.86
N ILE A 123 16.64 -29.30 -10.16
CA ILE A 123 15.35 -29.83 -9.70
C ILE A 123 14.46 -30.23 -10.89
N PHE A 124 14.12 -29.28 -11.77
CA PHE A 124 13.25 -29.56 -12.93
C PHE A 124 13.82 -30.61 -13.91
N PRO A 125 15.14 -30.64 -14.18
CA PRO A 125 15.72 -31.74 -14.96
C PRO A 125 15.69 -33.12 -14.28
N SER A 126 15.61 -33.19 -12.94
CA SER A 126 15.75 -34.44 -12.19
C SER A 126 14.42 -35.03 -11.70
N THR A 127 13.34 -34.24 -11.67
CA THR A 127 12.04 -34.64 -11.12
C THR A 127 10.90 -34.18 -12.01
N ILE A 128 9.91 -35.05 -12.22
CA ILE A 128 8.66 -34.69 -12.89
C ILE A 128 7.73 -34.10 -11.82
N ILE A 129 7.52 -32.80 -11.87
CA ILE A 129 6.65 -32.06 -10.95
C ILE A 129 5.46 -31.55 -11.77
N PRO A 130 4.22 -31.68 -11.27
CA PRO A 130 3.06 -31.07 -11.90
C PRO A 130 3.21 -29.55 -12.02
N ASP A 131 2.94 -28.99 -13.21
CA ASP A 131 3.12 -27.56 -13.48
C ASP A 131 2.31 -26.65 -12.54
N HIS A 132 1.18 -27.12 -12.00
CA HIS A 132 0.35 -26.36 -11.06
C HIS A 132 1.02 -26.12 -9.70
N LEU A 133 2.00 -26.94 -9.30
CA LEU A 133 2.77 -26.74 -8.06
C LEU A 133 3.89 -25.70 -8.21
N ASN A 134 4.23 -25.27 -9.43
CA ASN A 134 5.40 -24.41 -9.64
C ASN A 134 5.27 -23.03 -8.99
N SER A 135 4.06 -22.47 -8.89
CA SER A 135 3.83 -21.24 -8.13
C SER A 135 4.12 -21.44 -6.63
N LEU A 136 3.70 -22.59 -6.08
CA LEU A 136 3.94 -22.97 -4.69
C LEU A 136 5.44 -23.20 -4.42
N ILE A 137 6.14 -23.86 -5.35
CA ILE A 137 7.60 -24.05 -5.28
C ILE A 137 8.35 -22.73 -5.21
N ILE A 138 7.99 -21.76 -6.06
CA ILE A 138 8.65 -20.45 -6.06
C ILE A 138 8.44 -19.72 -4.73
N VAL A 139 7.20 -19.68 -4.26
CA VAL A 139 6.85 -19.01 -3.00
C VAL A 139 7.53 -19.67 -1.80
N MET A 140 7.49 -21.01 -1.72
CA MET A 140 8.15 -21.75 -0.66
C MET A 140 9.68 -21.68 -0.75
N LEU A 141 10.26 -21.65 -1.95
CA LEU A 141 11.70 -21.48 -2.11
C LEU A 141 12.17 -20.11 -1.61
N TYR A 142 11.40 -19.05 -1.88
CA TYR A 142 11.70 -17.71 -1.38
C TYR A 142 11.79 -17.69 0.16
N ASP A 143 10.80 -18.28 0.83
CA ASP A 143 10.84 -18.39 2.29
C ASP A 143 11.95 -19.34 2.78
N PHE A 144 12.14 -20.49 2.12
CA PHE A 144 13.16 -21.46 2.51
C PHE A 144 14.57 -20.90 2.43
N GLN A 145 14.90 -20.12 1.40
CA GLN A 145 16.19 -19.44 1.32
C GLN A 145 16.35 -18.35 2.39
N ASP A 146 15.27 -17.62 2.71
CA ASP A 146 15.28 -16.56 3.73
C ASP A 146 15.52 -17.14 5.13
N ARG A 147 15.01 -18.35 5.38
CA ARG A 147 15.30 -19.17 6.56
C ARG A 147 16.63 -19.92 6.47
N LYS A 148 17.54 -19.51 5.58
CA LYS A 148 18.87 -20.12 5.39
C LYS A 148 18.80 -21.64 5.14
N PHE A 149 17.77 -22.09 4.42
CA PHE A 149 17.48 -23.49 4.11
C PHE A 149 17.28 -24.38 5.35
N GLN A 150 16.80 -23.83 6.47
CA GLN A 150 16.38 -24.62 7.63
C GLN A 150 14.96 -25.16 7.43
N ALA A 151 14.57 -26.23 8.13
CA ALA A 151 13.19 -26.73 8.07
C ALA A 151 12.23 -25.76 8.79
N ARG A 152 10.92 -25.82 8.47
CA ARG A 152 9.92 -25.03 9.20
C ARG A 152 9.75 -25.55 10.63
N LEU A 153 9.38 -24.66 11.54
CA LEU A 153 8.95 -24.98 12.89
C LEU A 153 7.42 -24.89 12.92
N LEU A 154 6.76 -26.02 12.69
CA LEU A 154 5.29 -26.10 12.70
C LEU A 154 4.77 -26.23 14.12
N SER A 155 3.61 -25.64 14.38
CA SER A 155 2.89 -25.87 15.64
C SER A 155 2.09 -27.19 15.56
N ASP A 156 1.99 -27.93 16.66
CA ASP A 156 1.35 -29.27 16.70
C ASP A 156 -0.14 -29.30 16.28
N ASN A 157 -0.76 -28.14 16.05
CA ASN A 157 -2.19 -27.99 15.76
C ASN A 157 -2.51 -27.64 14.30
N GLU A 158 -1.53 -27.58 13.39
CA GLU A 158 -1.79 -27.27 11.98
C GLU A 158 -2.21 -28.51 11.17
N GLU A 159 -3.32 -28.41 10.44
CA GLU A 159 -3.68 -29.40 9.42
C GLU A 159 -2.66 -29.32 8.28
N SER A 160 -1.98 -30.45 8.01
CA SER A 160 -1.01 -30.52 6.93
C SER A 160 -1.72 -30.62 5.58
N ILE A 161 -1.35 -29.73 4.66
CA ILE A 161 -1.84 -29.75 3.28
C ILE A 161 -0.87 -30.58 2.44
N ALA A 162 -1.40 -31.55 1.69
CA ALA A 162 -0.61 -32.55 0.97
C ALA A 162 0.36 -31.91 -0.04
N GLU A 163 -0.10 -30.91 -0.78
CA GLU A 163 0.68 -30.19 -1.79
C GLU A 163 1.86 -29.42 -1.15
N VAL A 164 1.64 -28.80 0.01
CA VAL A 164 2.68 -28.07 0.74
C VAL A 164 3.73 -29.04 1.28
N LEU A 165 3.29 -30.17 1.85
CA LEU A 165 4.18 -31.21 2.34
C LEU A 165 5.01 -31.84 1.21
N GLU A 166 4.42 -32.08 0.04
CA GLU A 166 5.11 -32.58 -1.14
C GLU A 166 6.22 -31.62 -1.58
N VAL A 167 5.90 -30.34 -1.74
CA VAL A 167 6.86 -29.31 -2.14
C VAL A 167 7.94 -29.11 -1.07
N GLU A 168 7.59 -29.13 0.21
CA GLU A 168 8.55 -29.02 1.30
C GLU A 168 9.56 -30.17 1.30
N ASN A 169 9.09 -31.41 1.14
CA ASN A 169 9.97 -32.59 1.07
C ASN A 169 10.89 -32.51 -0.15
N LEU A 170 10.35 -32.07 -1.30
CA LEU A 170 11.13 -31.86 -2.51
C LEU A 170 12.26 -30.83 -2.27
N LEU A 171 11.92 -29.62 -1.79
CA LEU A 171 12.90 -28.56 -1.55
C LEU A 171 13.97 -29.00 -0.53
N ASN A 172 13.57 -29.69 0.54
CA ASN A 172 14.49 -30.23 1.54
C ASN A 172 15.45 -31.27 0.93
N SER A 173 14.97 -32.16 0.06
CA SER A 173 15.83 -33.17 -0.58
C SER A 173 16.89 -32.55 -1.51
N PHE A 174 16.66 -31.34 -2.03
CA PHE A 174 17.60 -30.58 -2.86
C PHE A 174 18.35 -29.45 -2.11
N LYS A 175 18.19 -29.34 -0.79
CA LYS A 175 18.75 -28.26 0.05
C LYS A 175 20.18 -27.87 -0.30
N THR A 176 21.11 -28.83 -0.35
CA THR A 176 22.53 -28.55 -0.63
C THR A 176 22.74 -28.00 -2.04
N LYS A 177 22.00 -28.50 -3.03
CA LYS A 177 22.09 -28.05 -4.42
C LYS A 177 21.50 -26.65 -4.58
N LEU A 178 20.37 -26.38 -3.93
CA LEU A 178 19.72 -25.06 -3.88
C LEU A 178 20.64 -24.01 -3.24
N ALA A 179 21.22 -24.33 -2.08
CA ALA A 179 22.17 -23.45 -1.41
C ALA A 179 23.41 -23.15 -2.27
N ALA A 180 23.94 -24.18 -2.96
CA ALA A 180 25.06 -24.01 -3.88
C ALA A 180 24.68 -23.16 -5.11
N ALA A 181 23.49 -23.34 -5.67
CA ALA A 181 22.99 -22.54 -6.80
C ALA A 181 22.81 -21.07 -6.41
N LEU A 182 22.24 -20.79 -5.23
CA LEU A 182 22.15 -19.42 -4.69
C LEU A 182 23.54 -18.80 -4.49
N ALA A 183 24.51 -19.56 -3.97
CA ALA A 183 25.87 -19.07 -3.80
C ALA A 183 26.54 -18.72 -5.14
N ARG A 184 26.42 -19.58 -6.15
CA ARG A 184 26.91 -19.30 -7.52
C ARG A 184 26.24 -18.07 -8.13
N CYS A 185 24.92 -17.94 -7.94
CA CYS A 185 24.17 -16.78 -8.39
C CYS A 185 24.70 -15.48 -7.76
N ARG A 186 24.91 -15.46 -6.43
CA ARG A 186 25.49 -14.32 -5.72
C ARG A 186 26.89 -13.94 -6.22
N ILE A 187 27.76 -14.93 -6.44
CA ILE A 187 29.12 -14.70 -6.97
C ILE A 187 29.06 -14.12 -8.39
N LYS A 188 28.17 -14.64 -9.24
CA LYS A 188 28.00 -14.16 -10.62
C LYS A 188 27.59 -12.68 -10.67
N HIS A 189 26.80 -12.23 -9.70
CA HIS A 189 26.31 -10.86 -9.59
C HIS A 189 27.12 -9.96 -8.65
N ASP A 190 28.24 -10.45 -8.10
CA ASP A 190 29.05 -9.76 -7.09
C ASP A 190 28.22 -9.21 -5.91
N ALA A 191 27.26 -10.02 -5.44
CA ALA A 191 26.21 -9.60 -4.52
C ALA A 191 26.34 -10.25 -3.13
N LEU A 192 26.30 -9.42 -2.08
CA LEU A 192 26.36 -9.86 -0.69
C LEU A 192 25.12 -10.64 -0.24
N SER A 193 23.98 -10.45 -0.88
CA SER A 193 22.75 -11.21 -0.61
C SER A 193 21.87 -11.22 -1.86
N ILE A 194 20.82 -12.06 -1.86
CA ILE A 194 19.84 -12.08 -2.97
C ILE A 194 19.20 -10.71 -3.18
N TYR A 195 19.03 -9.93 -2.12
CA TYR A 195 18.50 -8.56 -2.15
C TYR A 195 19.34 -7.65 -3.05
N HIS A 196 20.68 -7.73 -2.97
CA HIS A 196 21.58 -6.89 -3.76
C HIS A 196 21.58 -7.22 -5.26
N ILE A 197 20.95 -8.34 -5.66
CA ILE A 197 20.76 -8.70 -7.07
C ILE A 197 19.57 -7.92 -7.67
N LEU A 198 18.64 -7.45 -6.83
CA LEU A 198 17.49 -6.67 -7.32
C LEU A 198 17.93 -5.33 -7.92
N PRO A 199 17.19 -4.85 -8.95
CA PRO A 199 17.39 -3.51 -9.50
C PRO A 199 17.37 -2.43 -8.42
N GLU A 200 18.20 -1.41 -8.57
CA GLU A 200 18.31 -0.30 -7.61
C GLU A 200 16.97 0.42 -7.41
N THR A 201 16.18 0.56 -8.47
CA THR A 201 14.82 1.13 -8.43
C THR A 201 13.92 0.41 -7.43
N VAL A 202 13.89 -0.93 -7.47
CA VAL A 202 13.10 -1.77 -6.56
C VAL A 202 13.62 -1.65 -5.13
N ARG A 203 14.95 -1.67 -4.95
CA ARG A 203 15.56 -1.53 -3.62
C ARG A 203 15.27 -0.17 -2.98
N ASN A 204 15.42 0.91 -3.74
CA ASN A 204 15.14 2.27 -3.27
C ASN A 204 13.66 2.45 -2.93
N GLN A 205 12.76 1.80 -3.67
CA GLN A 205 11.33 1.82 -3.38
C GLN A 205 11.00 1.10 -2.06
N GLU A 206 11.58 -0.08 -1.81
CA GLU A 206 11.41 -0.77 -0.53
C GLU A 206 12.00 0.03 0.64
N LEU A 207 13.16 0.65 0.44
CA LEU A 207 13.76 1.51 1.45
C LEU A 207 12.80 2.64 1.81
N ARG A 208 12.27 3.36 0.80
CA ARG A 208 11.26 4.41 1.00
C ARG A 208 10.05 3.90 1.77
N ALA A 209 9.49 2.76 1.36
CA ALA A 209 8.36 2.12 2.04
C ALA A 209 8.63 1.82 3.52
N SER A 210 9.85 1.37 3.84
CA SER A 210 10.25 1.04 5.22
C SER A 210 10.53 2.28 6.09
N THR A 211 10.90 3.40 5.48
CA THR A 211 11.23 4.65 6.19
C THR A 211 10.06 5.60 6.34
N LEU A 212 8.98 5.41 5.59
CA LEU A 212 7.86 6.35 5.60
C LEU A 212 7.12 6.34 6.93
N PRO A 213 6.82 7.53 7.48
CA PRO A 213 6.08 7.61 8.72
C PRO A 213 4.66 7.05 8.55
N LEU A 214 4.13 6.53 9.64
CA LEU A 214 2.76 6.05 9.72
C LEU A 214 1.85 7.22 10.05
N TYR A 215 0.74 7.31 9.35
CA TYR A 215 -0.28 8.32 9.57
C TYR A 215 -1.54 7.66 10.12
N ALA A 216 -2.11 8.24 11.18
CA ALA A 216 -3.38 7.80 11.72
C ALA A 216 -4.25 8.98 12.15
N TRP A 217 -5.50 9.02 11.71
CA TRP A 217 -6.44 10.06 12.11
C TRP A 217 -7.19 9.69 13.39
N ILE A 218 -7.56 10.72 14.15
CA ILE A 218 -8.29 10.62 15.40
C ILE A 218 -9.79 10.60 15.11
N ASN A 219 -10.46 9.52 15.52
CA ASN A 219 -11.91 9.45 15.44
C ASN A 219 -12.55 10.26 16.57
N THR A 220 -12.82 11.54 16.30
CA THR A 220 -13.42 12.48 17.27
C THR A 220 -14.85 12.14 17.65
N CYS A 221 -15.53 11.23 16.94
CA CYS A 221 -16.82 10.68 17.37
C CYS A 221 -16.68 9.73 18.57
N LYS A 222 -15.48 9.21 18.84
CA LYS A 222 -15.22 8.21 19.90
C LYS A 222 -14.32 8.70 21.01
N ILE A 223 -13.39 9.60 20.71
CA ILE A 223 -12.39 10.07 21.68
C ILE A 223 -11.96 11.50 21.38
N SER A 224 -11.68 12.28 22.41
CA SER A 224 -11.10 13.63 22.25
C SER A 224 -9.60 13.54 21.93
N PRO A 225 -9.03 14.50 21.15
CA PRO A 225 -7.59 14.55 20.89
C PRO A 225 -6.75 14.56 22.19
N GLU A 226 -7.23 15.26 23.22
CA GLU A 226 -6.57 15.35 24.52
C GLU A 226 -6.47 13.99 25.21
N GLU A 227 -7.53 13.19 25.17
CA GLU A 227 -7.54 11.83 25.71
C GLU A 227 -6.61 10.89 24.94
N VAL A 228 -6.55 11.03 23.61
CA VAL A 228 -5.58 10.29 22.78
C VAL A 228 -4.16 10.60 23.23
N TYR A 229 -3.81 11.89 23.37
CA TYR A 229 -2.47 12.30 23.80
C TYR A 229 -2.12 11.77 25.18
N HIS A 230 -3.07 11.80 26.12
CA HIS A 230 -2.88 11.25 27.46
C HIS A 230 -2.69 9.74 27.46
N SER A 231 -3.48 9.02 26.67
CA SER A 231 -3.39 7.56 26.52
C SER A 231 -2.05 7.14 25.91
N LEU A 232 -1.62 7.81 24.84
CA LEU A 232 -0.32 7.61 24.21
C LEU A 232 0.82 7.90 25.20
N LYS A 233 0.74 9.00 25.96
CA LYS A 233 1.73 9.35 26.98
C LYS A 233 1.84 8.28 28.08
N LYS A 234 0.72 7.73 28.55
CA LYS A 234 0.72 6.60 29.51
C LYS A 234 1.41 5.35 28.97
N LYS A 235 1.36 5.13 27.66
CA LYS A 235 2.04 4.03 26.96
C LYS A 235 3.49 4.36 26.59
N GLY A 236 4.02 5.51 27.03
CA GLY A 236 5.40 5.93 26.84
C GLY A 236 5.65 6.74 25.57
N TYR A 237 4.61 7.12 24.82
CA TYR A 237 4.75 7.93 23.61
C TYR A 237 4.81 9.43 23.95
N ASN A 238 5.83 10.12 23.43
CA ASN A 238 6.02 11.55 23.66
C ASN A 238 5.63 12.39 22.44
N LYS A 239 4.87 13.46 22.65
CA LYS A 239 4.51 14.40 21.60
C LYS A 239 5.72 15.26 21.21
N VAL A 240 6.10 15.26 19.95
CA VAL A 240 7.19 16.05 19.37
C VAL A 240 6.67 16.94 18.24
N LYS A 241 7.50 17.91 17.80
CA LYS A 241 7.15 18.77 16.66
C LYS A 241 7.31 18.08 15.32
N SER A 242 8.30 17.20 15.19
CA SER A 242 8.57 16.44 13.98
C SER A 242 9.17 15.08 14.33
N VAL A 243 8.84 14.07 13.52
CA VAL A 243 9.16 12.65 13.75
C VAL A 243 10.50 12.27 13.10
N LEU A 244 11.50 13.17 13.17
CA LEU A 244 12.83 12.93 12.61
C LEU A 244 13.69 11.95 13.42
N HIS A 245 13.29 11.65 14.66
CA HIS A 245 14.10 10.86 15.59
C HIS A 245 13.72 9.38 15.52
N ILE A 246 14.69 8.56 15.13
CA ILE A 246 14.50 7.18 14.67
C ILE A 246 14.34 6.16 15.83
N ASP A 247 14.62 6.53 17.09
CA ASP A 247 14.75 5.52 18.17
C ASP A 247 13.82 5.68 19.37
N ASN A 248 12.84 6.59 19.32
CA ASN A 248 11.97 6.87 20.48
C ASN A 248 10.49 6.60 20.18
N LYS A 249 9.75 6.17 21.21
CA LYS A 249 8.28 6.20 21.21
C LYS A 249 7.82 7.65 21.19
N VAL A 250 7.63 8.18 19.99
CA VAL A 250 7.23 9.57 19.74
C VAL A 250 6.08 9.63 18.75
N PHE A 251 5.36 10.75 18.78
CA PHE A 251 4.37 11.08 17.76
C PHE A 251 4.33 12.59 17.54
N ALA A 252 3.95 13.01 16.33
CA ALA A 252 3.67 14.41 16.01
C ALA A 252 2.22 14.56 15.55
N VAL A 253 1.72 15.80 15.50
CA VAL A 253 0.46 16.13 14.85
C VAL A 253 0.80 16.68 13.46
N ASP A 254 0.08 16.24 12.44
CA ASP A 254 0.29 16.73 11.07
C ASP A 254 -0.04 18.22 10.97
N GLN A 255 0.74 18.93 10.17
CA GLN A 255 0.60 20.39 10.00
C GLN A 255 -0.61 20.78 9.16
N HIS A 256 -1.03 19.92 8.22
CA HIS A 256 -2.11 20.19 7.28
C HIS A 256 -3.44 19.57 7.73
N CYS A 257 -3.38 18.44 8.42
CA CYS A 257 -4.54 17.68 8.89
C CYS A 257 -4.54 17.64 10.43
N TYR A 258 -5.34 18.51 11.06
CA TYR A 258 -5.27 18.76 12.51
C TYR A 258 -5.63 17.56 13.39
N ASP A 259 -6.34 16.57 12.85
CA ASP A 259 -6.74 15.33 13.52
C ASP A 259 -5.84 14.14 13.15
N VAL A 260 -4.79 14.34 12.35
CA VAL A 260 -3.86 13.28 11.95
C VAL A 260 -2.61 13.30 12.83
N LEU A 261 -2.22 12.12 13.28
CA LEU A 261 -0.99 11.86 14.02
C LEU A 261 0.02 11.13 13.15
N ILE A 262 1.29 11.47 13.34
CA ILE A 262 2.44 10.95 12.62
C ILE A 262 3.28 10.11 13.60
N PHE A 263 3.63 8.89 13.22
CA PHE A 263 4.46 7.97 14.00
C PHE A 263 5.63 7.43 13.18
N PRO A 264 6.76 7.07 13.80
CA PRO A 264 7.84 6.33 13.13
C PRO A 264 7.36 4.99 12.58
N SER A 265 7.87 4.57 11.41
CA SER A 265 7.51 3.32 10.72
C SER A 265 7.71 2.06 11.57
N HIS A 266 8.82 1.98 12.30
CA HIS A 266 9.20 0.82 13.10
C HIS A 266 8.23 0.55 14.27
N LEU A 267 7.37 1.50 14.65
CA LEU A 267 6.40 1.34 15.74
C LEU A 267 5.09 0.69 15.30
N LYS A 268 4.90 0.33 14.02
CA LYS A 268 3.64 -0.22 13.50
C LYS A 268 3.11 -1.38 14.34
N SER A 269 3.94 -2.38 14.63
CA SER A 269 3.55 -3.56 15.42
C SER A 269 3.18 -3.21 16.86
N ASP A 270 3.91 -2.28 17.47
CA ASP A 270 3.60 -1.78 18.81
C ASP A 270 2.27 -1.04 18.84
N LEU A 271 1.99 -0.21 17.82
CA LEU A 271 0.77 0.60 17.70
C LEU A 271 -0.48 -0.27 17.47
N LEU A 272 -0.41 -1.29 16.61
CA LEU A 272 -1.52 -2.21 16.35
C LEU A 272 -2.01 -2.93 17.61
N ASN A 273 -1.13 -3.10 18.61
CA ASN A 273 -1.46 -3.72 19.89
C ASN A 273 -2.11 -2.77 20.90
N ILE A 274 -2.17 -1.47 20.62
CA ILE A 274 -2.79 -0.48 21.50
C ILE A 274 -4.31 -0.47 21.28
N ASP A 275 -5.08 -0.46 22.37
CA ASP A 275 -6.55 -0.45 22.36
C ASP A 275 -7.15 0.70 21.55
N LEU A 276 -6.40 1.81 21.38
CA LEU A 276 -6.80 2.93 20.53
C LEU A 276 -7.04 2.52 19.08
N PHE A 277 -6.22 1.62 18.52
CA PHE A 277 -6.38 1.15 17.15
C PHE A 277 -7.47 0.07 17.04
N LYS A 278 -7.51 -0.86 18.00
CA LYS A 278 -8.52 -1.94 18.03
C LYS A 278 -9.96 -1.41 18.13
N ASP A 279 -10.16 -0.31 18.85
CA ASP A 279 -11.47 0.31 19.04
C ASP A 279 -11.86 1.32 17.94
N TYR A 280 -11.09 1.45 16.85
CA TYR A 280 -11.26 2.50 15.83
C TYR A 280 -11.25 3.93 16.40
N LYS A 281 -10.50 4.17 17.48
CA LYS A 281 -10.27 5.51 18.05
C LYS A 281 -9.14 6.22 17.28
N LEU A 282 -8.13 5.46 16.87
CA LEU A 282 -7.13 5.83 15.88
C LEU A 282 -7.26 4.88 14.70
N VAL A 283 -7.19 5.41 13.48
CA VAL A 283 -7.30 4.61 12.25
C VAL A 283 -6.13 4.96 11.34
N PHE A 284 -5.36 3.95 10.94
CA PHE A 284 -4.28 4.13 9.96
C PHE A 284 -4.86 4.52 8.62
N GLN A 285 -4.29 5.56 8.01
CA GLN A 285 -4.69 6.03 6.70
C GLN A 285 -3.55 6.79 6.08
N ASP A 286 -3.33 6.61 4.78
CA ASP A 286 -2.33 7.37 4.06
C ASP A 286 -2.56 8.89 4.17
N LYS A 287 -1.47 9.66 4.25
CA LYS A 287 -1.53 11.12 4.36
C LYS A 287 -2.30 11.73 3.19
N SER A 288 -2.17 11.19 1.98
CA SER A 288 -2.84 11.74 0.79
C SER A 288 -4.37 11.65 0.88
N ARG A 289 -4.92 10.53 1.38
CA ARG A 289 -6.37 10.41 1.66
C ARG A 289 -6.83 11.40 2.72
N SER A 290 -6.03 11.54 3.78
CA SER A 290 -6.33 12.50 4.85
C SER A 290 -6.33 13.93 4.31
N LEU A 291 -5.34 14.29 3.49
CA LEU A 291 -5.30 15.61 2.86
C LEU A 291 -6.47 15.83 1.90
N ALA A 292 -6.90 14.79 1.17
CA ALA A 292 -8.04 14.87 0.26
C ALA A 292 -9.33 15.24 0.99
N VAL A 293 -9.65 14.57 2.11
CA VAL A 293 -10.85 14.87 2.90
C VAL A 293 -10.76 16.22 3.62
N HIS A 294 -9.57 16.63 4.07
CA HIS A 294 -9.35 17.97 4.63
C HIS A 294 -9.49 19.07 3.57
N SER A 295 -9.05 18.80 2.33
CA SER A 295 -9.23 19.73 1.20
C SER A 295 -10.70 19.92 0.88
N VAL A 296 -11.50 18.85 0.93
CA VAL A 296 -12.96 18.92 0.83
C VAL A 296 -13.54 19.72 2.00
N LYS A 297 -13.13 19.42 3.24
CA LYS A 297 -13.61 20.13 4.44
C LYS A 297 -13.39 21.64 4.37
N ALA A 298 -12.25 22.08 3.84
CA ALA A 298 -11.92 23.50 3.68
C ALA A 298 -12.83 24.23 2.68
N LEU A 299 -13.50 23.50 1.77
CA LEU A 299 -14.38 24.04 0.74
C LEU A 299 -15.88 23.97 1.11
N LEU A 300 -16.23 23.33 2.23
CA LEU A 300 -17.62 23.09 2.63
C LEU A 300 -18.18 24.18 3.55
N ASN A 301 -19.45 24.51 3.33
CA ASN A 301 -20.27 25.24 4.29
C ASN A 301 -21.05 24.28 5.23
N MET A 302 -21.74 24.83 6.23
CA MET A 302 -22.39 24.04 7.31
C MET A 302 -23.50 23.07 6.86
N ASP A 303 -24.11 23.27 5.70
CA ASP A 303 -25.24 22.47 5.20
C ASP A 303 -25.00 21.90 3.79
N ASP A 304 -23.74 21.92 3.34
CA ASP A 304 -23.35 21.41 2.03
C ASP A 304 -23.17 19.89 2.10
N ASP A 305 -23.71 19.19 1.11
CA ASP A 305 -23.50 17.75 0.95
C ASP A 305 -22.27 17.47 0.10
N ILE A 306 -21.73 16.26 0.25
CA ILE A 306 -20.50 15.79 -0.41
C ILE A 306 -20.84 14.58 -1.25
N LEU A 307 -20.26 14.50 -2.46
CA LEU A 307 -20.26 13.28 -3.26
C LEU A 307 -18.84 12.73 -3.35
N MET A 308 -18.60 11.58 -2.74
CA MET A 308 -17.35 10.83 -2.86
C MET A 308 -17.49 9.77 -3.95
N VAL A 309 -16.56 9.77 -4.89
CA VAL A 309 -16.61 8.92 -6.09
C VAL A 309 -15.42 7.98 -6.09
N ASN A 310 -15.68 6.69 -6.32
CA ASN A 310 -14.67 5.63 -6.43
C ASN A 310 -13.77 5.50 -5.18
N THR A 311 -14.33 5.71 -3.99
CA THR A 311 -13.58 5.51 -2.74
C THR A 311 -13.28 4.03 -2.53
N GLY A 312 -12.00 3.67 -2.57
CA GLY A 312 -11.52 2.30 -2.32
C GLY A 312 -11.59 1.93 -0.84
N SER A 313 -11.23 2.85 0.06
CA SER A 313 -11.30 2.64 1.50
C SER A 313 -12.54 3.25 2.16
N TRP A 314 -13.27 2.41 2.90
CA TRP A 314 -14.33 2.85 3.80
C TRP A 314 -13.82 3.66 4.99
N TYR A 315 -12.53 3.53 5.35
CA TYR A 315 -11.90 4.38 6.36
C TYR A 315 -11.83 5.84 5.91
N THR A 316 -11.58 6.09 4.62
CA THR A 316 -11.56 7.46 4.08
C THR A 316 -12.94 8.10 4.11
N VAL A 317 -14.00 7.32 3.80
CA VAL A 317 -15.40 7.78 3.93
C VAL A 317 -15.73 8.09 5.39
N ALA A 318 -15.33 7.22 6.31
CA ALA A 318 -15.54 7.43 7.74
C ALA A 318 -14.79 8.66 8.24
N HIS A 319 -13.55 8.88 7.81
CA HIS A 319 -12.79 10.09 8.13
C HIS A 319 -13.54 11.35 7.68
N MET A 320 -14.09 11.35 6.45
CA MET A 320 -14.91 12.47 5.99
C MET A 320 -16.18 12.67 6.83
N SER A 321 -16.83 11.58 7.25
CA SER A 321 -17.99 11.61 8.14
C SER A 321 -17.66 12.23 9.49
N VAL A 322 -16.55 11.82 10.10
CA VAL A 322 -16.06 12.35 11.39
C VAL A 322 -15.76 13.85 11.28
N LEU A 323 -15.07 14.30 10.23
CA LEU A 323 -14.76 15.72 9.98
C LEU A 323 -16.00 16.60 9.76
N THR A 324 -17.14 15.99 9.41
CA THR A 324 -18.40 16.67 9.12
C THR A 324 -19.51 16.35 10.11
N ASN A 325 -19.22 15.61 11.18
CA ASN A 325 -20.22 15.14 12.14
C ASN A 325 -20.94 16.28 12.89
N ASN A 326 -20.31 17.45 13.03
CA ASN A 326 -20.91 18.63 13.64
C ASN A 326 -21.83 19.41 12.68
N ASN A 327 -21.87 19.03 11.40
CA ASN A 327 -22.67 19.67 10.35
C ASN A 327 -23.91 18.82 10.04
N THR A 328 -24.89 19.40 9.35
CA THR A 328 -26.03 18.62 8.82
C THR A 328 -25.74 17.95 7.47
N SER A 329 -24.49 18.06 7.01
CA SER A 329 -23.96 17.52 5.75
C SER A 329 -24.17 16.01 5.64
N LYS A 330 -24.63 15.57 4.47
CA LYS A 330 -24.63 14.17 4.05
C LYS A 330 -23.47 13.86 3.13
N ILE A 331 -22.99 12.62 3.21
CA ILE A 331 -21.94 12.08 2.36
C ILE A 331 -22.55 11.01 1.48
N PHE A 332 -22.68 11.31 0.19
CA PHE A 332 -23.06 10.35 -0.83
C PHE A 332 -21.81 9.64 -1.34
N VAL A 333 -21.84 8.32 -1.43
CA VAL A 333 -20.73 7.52 -1.96
C VAL A 333 -21.20 6.75 -3.17
N CYS A 334 -20.48 6.82 -4.29
CA CYS A 334 -20.80 6.06 -5.51
C CYS A 334 -19.57 5.44 -6.18
N GLY A 335 -19.80 4.52 -7.12
CA GLY A 335 -18.73 3.92 -7.93
C GLY A 335 -18.05 2.68 -7.31
N VAL A 336 -18.55 2.17 -6.19
CA VAL A 336 -18.01 0.95 -5.54
C VAL A 336 -18.84 -0.26 -5.99
N GLN A 337 -18.34 -1.01 -6.99
CA GLN A 337 -19.12 -2.08 -7.64
C GLN A 337 -19.17 -3.41 -6.84
N SER A 338 -18.17 -3.72 -6.01
CA SER A 338 -18.05 -5.04 -5.35
C SER A 338 -18.62 -5.11 -3.93
N HIS A 339 -18.59 -4.03 -3.14
CA HIS A 339 -18.82 -4.10 -1.68
C HIS A 339 -20.09 -3.41 -1.17
N ALA A 340 -20.89 -2.78 -2.04
CA ALA A 340 -22.09 -2.05 -1.60
C ALA A 340 -23.20 -2.93 -1.00
N LYS A 341 -23.06 -4.26 -1.08
CA LYS A 341 -24.01 -5.25 -0.52
C LYS A 341 -23.55 -5.88 0.79
N ASP A 342 -22.41 -5.45 1.33
CA ASP A 342 -21.81 -6.06 2.50
C ASP A 342 -22.58 -5.63 3.78
N PRO A 343 -23.23 -6.56 4.52
CA PRO A 343 -23.83 -6.25 5.81
C PRO A 343 -22.82 -5.71 6.83
N ASP A 344 -21.53 -6.00 6.67
CA ASP A 344 -20.48 -5.57 7.59
C ASP A 344 -20.13 -4.09 7.46
N LEU A 345 -20.43 -3.46 6.33
CA LEU A 345 -20.16 -2.04 6.13
C LEU A 345 -21.03 -1.14 7.04
N LYS A 346 -22.31 -1.48 7.19
CA LYS A 346 -23.19 -0.77 8.13
C LYS A 346 -22.73 -0.96 9.58
N ASN A 347 -22.21 -2.15 9.90
CA ASN A 347 -21.63 -2.45 11.20
C ASN A 347 -20.36 -1.60 11.43
N LEU A 348 -19.47 -1.49 10.43
CA LEU A 348 -18.27 -0.66 10.49
C LEU A 348 -18.58 0.81 10.79
N PHE A 349 -19.46 1.43 10.01
CA PHE A 349 -19.84 2.82 10.23
C PHE A 349 -20.52 3.03 11.59
N THR A 350 -21.35 2.08 12.04
CA THR A 350 -21.94 2.12 13.38
C THR A 350 -20.87 2.03 14.47
N LYS A 351 -19.90 1.12 14.34
CA LYS A 351 -18.76 0.98 15.26
C LYS A 351 -17.88 2.23 15.32
N MET A 352 -17.73 2.93 14.18
CA MET A 352 -17.00 4.20 14.10
C MET A 352 -17.82 5.42 14.53
N GLY A 353 -19.13 5.27 14.74
CA GLY A 353 -20.03 6.37 15.11
C GLY A 353 -20.48 7.26 13.95
N CYS A 354 -20.29 6.83 12.70
CA CYS A 354 -20.66 7.55 11.50
C CYS A 354 -22.16 7.37 11.19
N LYS A 355 -22.89 8.47 10.95
CA LYS A 355 -24.36 8.45 10.77
C LYS A 355 -24.87 9.15 9.52
N ASN A 356 -24.03 9.93 8.84
CA ASN A 356 -24.41 10.79 7.73
C ASN A 356 -23.95 10.26 6.35
N ILE A 357 -23.70 8.96 6.23
CA ILE A 357 -23.21 8.31 5.00
C ILE A 357 -24.38 7.63 4.28
N GLU A 358 -24.51 7.89 2.98
CA GLU A 358 -25.49 7.28 2.09
C GLU A 358 -24.79 6.68 0.86
N ILE A 359 -25.00 5.38 0.61
CA ILE A 359 -24.33 4.67 -0.48
C ILE A 359 -25.26 4.61 -1.68
N LEU A 360 -24.75 5.04 -2.83
CA LEU A 360 -25.36 4.97 -4.13
C LEU A 360 -24.80 3.75 -4.87
N HIS A 361 -25.70 2.91 -5.39
CA HIS A 361 -25.32 1.66 -6.06
C HIS A 361 -25.04 1.85 -7.55
N GLU A 362 -25.32 3.03 -8.09
CA GLU A 362 -25.03 3.36 -9.48
C GLU A 362 -23.53 3.59 -9.70
N THR A 363 -23.07 3.29 -10.92
CA THR A 363 -21.76 3.75 -11.37
C THR A 363 -21.79 5.26 -11.53
N PHE A 364 -20.68 5.93 -11.23
CA PHE A 364 -20.63 7.39 -11.24
C PHE A 364 -21.05 7.99 -12.59
N ILE A 365 -20.58 7.41 -13.70
CA ILE A 365 -20.89 7.91 -15.04
C ILE A 365 -22.38 7.85 -15.40
N ASN A 366 -23.13 6.97 -14.73
CA ASN A 366 -24.56 6.78 -14.93
C ASN A 366 -25.41 7.70 -14.04
N LEU A 367 -24.81 8.40 -13.07
CA LEU A 367 -25.53 9.35 -12.24
C LEU A 367 -25.90 10.59 -13.05
N GLU A 368 -27.16 10.98 -12.99
CA GLU A 368 -27.60 12.18 -13.69
C GLU A 368 -27.18 13.43 -12.92
N SER A 369 -26.60 14.41 -13.63
CA SER A 369 -26.23 15.72 -13.07
C SER A 369 -27.40 16.48 -12.40
N LYS A 370 -28.65 16.10 -12.69
CA LYS A 370 -29.88 16.69 -12.15
C LYS A 370 -30.59 15.79 -11.13
N ASP A 371 -29.93 14.75 -10.62
CA ASP A 371 -30.51 13.85 -9.61
C ASP A 371 -30.98 14.64 -8.38
N HIS A 372 -32.27 14.49 -8.05
CA HIS A 372 -32.93 15.17 -6.94
C HIS A 372 -32.31 14.87 -5.56
N ARG A 373 -31.65 13.71 -5.40
CA ARG A 373 -30.93 13.34 -4.16
C ARG A 373 -29.67 14.19 -3.96
N LEU A 374 -29.01 14.58 -5.05
CA LEU A 374 -27.71 15.26 -5.06
C LEU A 374 -27.81 16.78 -5.15
N GLN A 375 -29.00 17.33 -4.95
CA GLN A 375 -29.29 18.76 -5.19
C GLN A 375 -28.58 19.72 -4.22
N LYS A 376 -28.12 19.20 -3.08
CA LYS A 376 -27.33 19.92 -2.06
C LYS A 376 -25.82 19.64 -2.14
N VAL A 377 -25.39 18.73 -3.03
CA VAL A 377 -23.97 18.44 -3.19
C VAL A 377 -23.25 19.67 -3.72
N LYS A 378 -22.29 20.17 -2.94
CA LYS A 378 -21.44 21.32 -3.32
C LYS A 378 -20.01 20.95 -3.61
N VAL A 379 -19.51 19.87 -3.04
CA VAL A 379 -18.15 19.41 -3.29
C VAL A 379 -18.16 17.95 -3.72
N ILE A 380 -17.49 17.67 -4.83
CA ILE A 380 -17.28 16.31 -5.32
C ILE A 380 -15.82 15.94 -5.05
N LEU A 381 -15.60 14.84 -4.32
CA LEU A 381 -14.28 14.24 -4.17
C LEU A 381 -14.17 13.08 -5.15
N LEU A 382 -13.34 13.25 -6.17
CA LEU A 382 -13.09 12.26 -7.21
C LEU A 382 -11.76 11.55 -6.94
N LEU A 383 -11.86 10.26 -6.61
CA LEU A 383 -10.73 9.37 -6.34
C LEU A 383 -10.66 8.30 -7.45
N PRO A 384 -10.31 8.66 -8.70
CA PRO A 384 -10.37 7.72 -9.79
C PRO A 384 -9.30 6.63 -9.65
N ARG A 385 -9.56 5.47 -10.27
CA ARG A 385 -8.51 4.46 -10.46
C ARG A 385 -7.37 5.04 -11.28
N CYS A 386 -6.14 4.74 -10.86
CA CYS A 386 -4.91 5.22 -11.47
C CYS A 386 -3.83 4.14 -11.41
N SER A 387 -2.66 4.43 -11.97
CA SER A 387 -1.51 3.50 -11.95
C SER A 387 -1.06 3.10 -10.55
N GLY A 388 -1.28 3.97 -9.54
CA GLY A 388 -1.01 3.67 -8.14
C GLY A 388 0.46 3.72 -7.73
N LEU A 389 1.41 4.04 -8.62
CA LEU A 389 2.86 4.01 -8.31
C LEU A 389 3.33 5.01 -7.25
N GLY A 390 2.54 6.03 -6.93
CA GLY A 390 2.82 6.93 -5.82
C GLY A 390 2.64 6.28 -4.45
N VAL A 391 1.98 5.11 -4.40
CA VAL A 391 1.85 4.33 -3.16
C VAL A 391 3.20 3.74 -2.79
N SER A 392 3.58 3.86 -1.53
CA SER A 392 4.86 3.33 -1.09
C SER A 392 4.81 1.89 -0.60
N ASN A 393 3.71 1.49 0.05
CA ASN A 393 3.47 0.09 0.42
C ASN A 393 2.25 -0.45 -0.35
N PRO A 394 2.45 -1.13 -1.49
CA PRO A 394 1.34 -1.56 -2.35
C PRO A 394 0.51 -2.68 -1.72
N VAL A 395 1.09 -3.52 -0.84
CA VAL A 395 0.33 -4.55 -0.12
C VAL A 395 -0.64 -3.92 0.87
N GLU A 396 -0.16 -2.97 1.68
CA GLU A 396 -1.01 -2.24 2.63
C GLU A 396 -2.14 -1.49 1.91
N PHE A 397 -1.83 -0.92 0.75
CA PHE A 397 -2.80 -0.21 -0.08
C PHE A 397 -3.88 -1.13 -0.65
N ILE A 398 -3.50 -2.29 -1.20
CA ILE A 398 -4.47 -3.28 -1.70
C ILE A 398 -5.39 -3.77 -0.58
N LEU A 399 -4.84 -4.02 0.61
CA LEU A 399 -5.63 -4.49 1.75
C LEU A 399 -6.58 -3.42 2.28
N ASN A 400 -6.13 -2.17 2.41
CA ASN A 400 -6.92 -1.09 3.02
C ASN A 400 -7.88 -0.38 2.05
N GLU A 401 -7.55 -0.36 0.76
CA GLU A 401 -8.31 0.34 -0.29
C GLU A 401 -8.99 -0.64 -1.25
N HIS A 402 -8.85 -1.96 -1.05
CA HIS A 402 -9.48 -3.01 -1.85
C HIS A 402 -9.23 -2.87 -3.35
N GLU A 403 -8.00 -2.48 -3.71
CA GLU A 403 -7.58 -2.29 -5.09
C GLU A 403 -7.19 -3.62 -5.76
N ASP A 404 -7.10 -3.59 -7.09
CA ASP A 404 -6.76 -4.79 -7.87
C ASP A 404 -5.31 -5.23 -7.61
N THR A 405 -5.13 -6.53 -7.37
CA THR A 405 -3.84 -7.22 -7.28
C THR A 405 -2.92 -6.98 -8.49
N GLY A 406 -3.50 -6.65 -9.66
CA GLY A 406 -2.78 -6.22 -10.85
C GLY A 406 -1.86 -5.01 -10.63
N LEU A 407 -2.09 -4.19 -9.60
CA LEU A 407 -1.20 -3.11 -9.20
C LEU A 407 0.20 -3.63 -8.79
N LEU A 408 0.29 -4.80 -8.14
CA LEU A 408 1.58 -5.39 -7.75
C LEU A 408 2.48 -5.67 -8.96
N LYS A 409 1.87 -6.01 -10.09
CA LYS A 409 2.58 -6.29 -11.34
C LYS A 409 3.22 -5.02 -11.91
N ASP A 410 2.47 -3.93 -11.96
CA ASP A 410 2.96 -2.64 -12.46
C ASP A 410 4.07 -2.09 -11.54
N PHE A 411 3.92 -2.25 -10.23
CA PHE A 411 4.91 -1.84 -9.23
C PHE A 411 6.28 -2.46 -9.50
N PHE A 412 6.32 -3.77 -9.73
CA PHE A 412 7.59 -4.45 -9.99
C PHE A 412 8.18 -4.11 -11.36
N GLN A 413 7.34 -3.85 -12.37
CA GLN A 413 7.81 -3.45 -13.72
C GLN A 413 8.38 -2.04 -13.77
N GLY A 414 8.31 -1.27 -12.68
CA GLY A 414 8.65 0.16 -12.69
C GLY A 414 7.58 1.02 -13.34
N GLY A 415 6.38 0.47 -13.55
CA GLY A 415 5.19 1.18 -13.97
C GLY A 415 4.27 0.42 -14.92
N PRO A 416 3.07 0.97 -15.20
CA PRO A 416 2.15 0.41 -16.17
C PRO A 416 2.70 0.53 -17.59
N SER A 417 2.20 -0.29 -18.52
CA SER A 417 2.45 -0.08 -19.94
C SER A 417 1.84 1.25 -20.43
N GLU A 418 2.41 1.83 -21.49
CA GLU A 418 1.90 3.07 -22.09
C GLU A 418 0.41 2.96 -22.48
N ASP A 419 0.00 1.82 -23.06
CA ASP A 419 -1.41 1.56 -23.40
C ASP A 419 -2.31 1.56 -22.16
N LYS A 420 -1.87 0.92 -21.06
CA LYS A 420 -2.62 0.88 -19.80
C LYS A 420 -2.72 2.28 -19.19
N LEU A 421 -1.62 3.03 -19.19
CA LEU A 421 -1.58 4.42 -18.69
C LEU A 421 -2.54 5.31 -19.48
N HIS A 422 -2.53 5.21 -20.82
CA HIS A 422 -3.44 5.97 -21.67
C HIS A 422 -4.91 5.63 -21.41
N VAL A 423 -5.24 4.34 -21.25
CA VAL A 423 -6.61 3.91 -20.91
C VAL A 423 -7.05 4.47 -19.55
N LEU A 424 -6.19 4.41 -18.53
CA LEU A 424 -6.48 4.97 -17.20
C LEU A 424 -6.70 6.49 -17.27
N ALA A 425 -5.79 7.22 -17.92
CA ALA A 425 -5.91 8.67 -18.09
C ALA A 425 -7.19 9.07 -18.84
N GLN A 426 -7.59 8.30 -19.86
CA GLN A 426 -8.83 8.55 -20.59
C GLN A 426 -10.07 8.31 -19.70
N GLN A 427 -10.08 7.25 -18.90
CA GLN A 427 -11.16 6.99 -17.94
C GLN A 427 -11.26 8.08 -16.86
N GLN A 428 -10.11 8.54 -16.34
CA GLN A 428 -10.02 9.65 -15.38
C GLN A 428 -10.59 10.94 -15.97
N TYR A 429 -10.23 11.26 -17.22
CA TYR A 429 -10.77 12.41 -17.95
C TYR A 429 -12.30 12.33 -18.11
N GLU A 430 -12.84 11.17 -18.47
CA GLU A 430 -14.29 10.96 -18.59
C GLU A 430 -15.02 11.16 -17.25
N GLN A 431 -14.45 10.67 -16.15
CA GLN A 431 -15.01 10.88 -14.82
C GLN A 431 -14.91 12.35 -14.40
N LEU A 432 -13.77 13.01 -14.61
CA LEU A 432 -13.59 14.41 -14.24
C LEU A 432 -14.54 15.33 -15.02
N THR A 433 -14.64 15.14 -16.33
CA THR A 433 -15.58 15.90 -17.17
C THR A 433 -17.04 15.60 -16.81
N HIS A 434 -17.37 14.37 -16.39
CA HIS A 434 -18.69 14.06 -15.86
C HIS A 434 -18.97 14.77 -14.53
N ALA A 435 -18.02 14.79 -13.59
CA ALA A 435 -18.14 15.53 -12.33
C ALA A 435 -18.41 17.03 -12.57
N MET A 436 -17.77 17.60 -13.58
CA MET A 436 -17.99 19.01 -13.96
C MET A 436 -19.39 19.29 -14.57
N LYS A 437 -20.18 18.27 -14.91
CA LYS A 437 -21.58 18.46 -15.37
C LYS A 437 -22.53 18.76 -14.21
N PHE A 438 -22.14 18.51 -12.97
CA PHE A 438 -22.94 18.80 -11.78
C PHE A 438 -22.94 20.30 -11.50
N THR A 439 -23.83 21.06 -12.14
CA THR A 439 -23.88 22.53 -12.07
C THR A 439 -24.13 23.11 -10.68
N ARG A 440 -24.56 22.28 -9.73
CA ARG A 440 -24.74 22.68 -8.32
C ARG A 440 -23.50 22.48 -7.47
N ALA A 441 -22.55 21.66 -7.92
CA ALA A 441 -21.24 21.53 -7.31
C ALA A 441 -20.45 22.82 -7.56
N GLN A 442 -19.83 23.33 -6.50
CA GLN A 442 -18.99 24.51 -6.51
C GLN A 442 -17.52 24.14 -6.69
N ALA A 443 -17.12 22.95 -6.27
CA ALA A 443 -15.76 22.46 -6.40
C ALA A 443 -15.70 20.95 -6.68
N VAL A 444 -14.66 20.56 -7.42
CA VAL A 444 -14.26 19.16 -7.62
C VAL A 444 -12.84 19.01 -7.11
N VAL A 445 -12.64 18.14 -6.13
CA VAL A 445 -11.32 17.74 -5.64
C VAL A 445 -10.93 16.47 -6.37
N TYR A 446 -9.91 16.54 -7.23
CA TYR A 446 -9.36 15.42 -7.99
C TYR A 446 -8.07 14.93 -7.33
N CYS A 447 -8.00 13.65 -6.96
CA CYS A 447 -6.85 13.09 -6.28
C CYS A 447 -6.53 11.69 -6.79
N THR A 448 -5.27 11.47 -7.20
CA THR A 448 -4.72 10.20 -7.68
C THR A 448 -3.59 9.74 -6.77
N TYR A 449 -3.15 8.50 -6.98
CA TYR A 449 -1.87 7.95 -6.50
C TYR A 449 -0.87 7.79 -7.62
N SER A 450 -0.92 8.67 -8.60
CA SER A 450 -0.02 8.63 -9.74
C SER A 450 1.08 9.66 -9.59
N VAL A 451 2.27 9.29 -10.02
CA VAL A 451 3.37 10.23 -10.25
C VAL A 451 3.44 10.70 -11.71
N TYR A 452 2.58 10.15 -12.58
CA TYR A 452 2.56 10.46 -14.01
C TYR A 452 1.77 11.74 -14.29
N PRO A 453 2.37 12.73 -14.98
CA PRO A 453 1.66 13.92 -15.42
C PRO A 453 0.43 13.61 -16.30
N GLU A 454 0.47 12.50 -17.05
CA GLU A 454 -0.60 12.00 -17.90
C GLU A 454 -1.89 11.72 -17.13
N GLU A 455 -1.78 11.31 -15.86
CA GLU A 455 -2.92 11.03 -14.97
C GLU A 455 -3.26 12.24 -14.07
N ASN A 456 -2.40 13.26 -14.05
CA ASN A 456 -2.50 14.40 -13.14
C ASN A 456 -2.76 15.70 -13.91
N GLU A 457 -1.73 16.51 -14.14
CA GLU A 457 -1.84 17.83 -14.76
C GLU A 457 -2.46 17.77 -16.15
N ALA A 458 -2.13 16.75 -16.95
CA ALA A 458 -2.63 16.60 -18.32
C ALA A 458 -4.15 16.35 -18.35
N VAL A 459 -4.66 15.48 -17.47
CA VAL A 459 -6.11 15.18 -17.36
C VAL A 459 -6.87 16.44 -16.94
N VAL A 460 -6.38 17.15 -15.93
CA VAL A 460 -7.02 18.37 -15.42
C VAL A 460 -7.02 19.45 -16.50
N LYS A 461 -5.88 19.69 -17.17
CA LYS A 461 -5.78 20.68 -18.24
C LYS A 461 -6.76 20.39 -19.38
N LYS A 462 -6.79 19.13 -19.86
CA LYS A 462 -7.70 18.69 -20.92
C LYS A 462 -9.16 18.89 -20.52
N ALA A 463 -9.53 18.61 -19.26
CA ALA A 463 -10.90 18.79 -18.77
C ALA A 463 -11.32 20.27 -18.70
N LEU A 464 -10.39 21.16 -18.32
CA LEU A 464 -10.64 22.61 -18.27
C LEU A 464 -10.78 23.22 -19.67
N GLU A 465 -9.94 22.82 -20.64
CA GLU A 465 -10.04 23.30 -22.03
C GLU A 465 -11.40 22.96 -22.67
N PHE A 466 -11.96 21.80 -22.34
CA PHE A 466 -13.27 21.39 -22.85
C PHE A 466 -14.44 22.26 -22.35
N GLN A 467 -14.27 23.00 -21.26
CA GLN A 467 -15.32 23.87 -20.71
C GLN A 467 -15.44 25.24 -21.41
N ASP A 468 -14.41 25.68 -22.15
CA ASP A 468 -14.26 27.08 -22.59
C ASP A 468 -15.13 27.48 -23.81
N HIS A 469 -16.21 26.74 -24.10
CA HIS A 469 -17.05 26.95 -25.28
C HIS A 469 -18.53 27.28 -25.01
N GLY A 470 -18.97 27.47 -23.75
CA GLY A 470 -20.41 27.58 -23.51
C GLY A 470 -20.94 28.45 -22.37
N THR A 471 -20.14 28.94 -21.43
CA THR A 471 -20.73 29.73 -20.33
C THR A 471 -19.78 30.79 -19.81
N LYS A 472 -20.10 32.08 -20.07
CA LYS A 472 -19.51 33.21 -19.35
C LYS A 472 -19.96 33.15 -17.88
N VAL A 473 -19.26 32.34 -17.08
CA VAL A 473 -19.24 32.46 -15.62
C VAL A 473 -17.86 33.02 -15.26
N GLN A 474 -17.84 34.01 -14.37
CA GLN A 474 -16.61 34.66 -13.89
C GLN A 474 -15.53 33.63 -13.56
N SER A 475 -14.36 33.80 -14.18
CA SER A 475 -13.18 32.95 -14.01
C SER A 475 -12.56 33.15 -12.63
N TYR A 476 -13.05 32.37 -11.66
CA TYR A 476 -12.30 32.01 -10.44
C TYR A 476 -11.97 30.52 -10.47
N SER A 477 -11.37 30.06 -11.57
CA SER A 477 -10.76 28.74 -11.68
C SER A 477 -9.30 28.84 -11.25
N GLY A 478 -9.06 28.76 -9.94
CA GLY A 478 -7.71 28.58 -9.38
C GLY A 478 -7.40 27.09 -9.23
N THR A 479 -6.35 26.60 -9.88
CA THR A 479 -5.82 25.25 -9.63
C THR A 479 -4.89 25.31 -8.43
N TYR A 480 -5.26 24.66 -7.32
CA TYR A 480 -4.36 24.47 -6.19
C TYR A 480 -3.80 23.05 -6.26
N LEU A 481 -2.61 22.90 -6.85
CA LEU A 481 -1.84 21.66 -6.76
C LEU A 481 -1.29 21.55 -5.34
N ARG A 482 -1.68 20.51 -4.61
CA ARG A 482 -1.04 20.11 -3.36
C ARG A 482 -0.38 18.76 -3.58
N GLN A 483 0.93 18.77 -3.72
CA GLN A 483 1.70 17.54 -3.71
C GLN A 483 1.78 17.03 -2.27
N CYS A 484 1.30 15.81 -2.03
CA CYS A 484 1.57 15.12 -0.78
C CYS A 484 2.97 14.53 -0.87
N LEU A 485 3.96 15.24 -0.32
CA LEU A 485 5.25 14.65 0.05
C LEU A 485 5.28 14.43 1.57
#